data_AF-A0A0K8Q690-F1
#
_entry.id   AF-A0A0K8Q690-F1
#
_cell.length_a   1.000
_cell.length_b   1.000
_cell.length_c   1.000
_cell.angle_alpha   90.00
_cell.angle_beta   90.00
_cell.angle_gamma   90.00
#
_symmetry.space_group_name_H-M   'P 1'
#
loop_
_entity.id
_entity.type
_entity.pdbx_description
1 polymer ?
#
loop_
_entity_poly.entity_id
_entity_poly.type
_entity_poly.pdbx_seq_one_letter_code
_entity_poly.pdbx_strand_id
1 'polypeptide(L)'
;MKERRELAEDPEAELAELTGIYQSKGLSKDTAERVAAELTEHDALAAHLSAELNIDESDVVSPWHAAYASAAAFAVGAVLPMFAILLPPAG
;
A
#
# COMPACT_ATOMS: atom_id res chain seq x y z
N MET A 1 -5.90 -2.12 12.29
CA MET A 1 -6.33 -2.82 13.53
C MET A 1 -5.29 -3.83 14.00
N LYS A 2 -4.67 -4.61 13.10
CA LYS A 2 -3.56 -5.52 13.42
C LYS A 2 -2.35 -4.79 14.03
N GLU A 3 -1.82 -3.80 13.31
CA GLU A 3 -0.66 -3.00 13.75
C GLU A 3 -0.81 -2.38 15.14
N ARG A 4 -1.96 -1.76 15.42
CA ARG A 4 -2.24 -1.17 16.74
C ARG A 4 -2.22 -2.18 17.88
N ARG A 5 -2.54 -3.44 17.59
CA ARG A 5 -2.51 -4.51 18.59
C ARG A 5 -1.07 -4.97 18.81
N GLU A 6 -0.31 -5.14 17.74
CA GLU A 6 1.09 -5.57 17.80
C GLU A 6 1.95 -4.53 18.54
N LEU A 7 1.76 -3.24 18.23
CA LEU A 7 2.34 -2.12 19.00
C LEU A 7 1.96 -2.10 20.49
N ALA A 8 0.85 -2.71 20.87
CA ALA A 8 0.40 -2.80 22.27
C ALA A 8 0.88 -4.08 22.97
N GLU A 9 1.04 -5.17 22.22
CA GLU A 9 1.43 -6.49 22.72
C GLU A 9 2.95 -6.66 22.81
N ASP A 10 3.71 -6.11 21.85
CA ASP A 10 5.17 -6.24 21.77
C ASP A 10 5.87 -5.00 21.15
N PRO A 11 5.84 -3.84 21.82
CA PRO A 11 6.45 -2.60 21.30
C PRO A 11 7.96 -2.69 21.07
N GLU A 12 8.67 -3.59 21.76
CA GLU A 12 10.11 -3.79 21.59
C GLU A 12 10.42 -4.52 20.28
N ALA A 13 9.64 -5.55 19.94
CA ALA A 13 9.76 -6.24 18.66
C ALA A 13 9.43 -5.31 17.49
N GLU A 14 8.37 -4.51 17.61
CA GLU A 14 7.96 -3.55 16.59
C GLU A 14 9.04 -2.49 16.33
N LEU A 15 9.68 -1.96 17.38
CA LEU A 15 10.79 -1.03 17.23
C LEU A 15 12.00 -1.68 16.52
N ALA A 16 12.29 -2.94 16.82
CA ALA A 16 13.36 -3.69 16.17
C ALA A 16 13.05 -3.96 14.69
N GLU A 17 11.78 -4.23 14.36
CA GLU A 17 11.30 -4.36 12.98
C GLU A 17 11.48 -3.04 12.21
N LEU A 18 11.00 -1.92 12.76
CA LEU A 18 11.13 -0.60 12.15
C LEU A 18 12.60 -0.22 11.93
N THR A 19 13.46 -0.53 12.90
CA THR A 19 14.92 -0.39 12.79
C THR A 19 15.48 -1.24 11.63
N GLY A 20 15.01 -2.48 11.47
CA GLY A 20 15.38 -3.36 10.36
C GLY A 20 14.99 -2.78 9.00
N ILE A 21 13.78 -2.20 8.90
CA ILE A 21 13.31 -1.53 7.69
C ILE A 21 14.24 -0.38 7.33
N TYR A 22 14.59 0.50 8.27
CA TYR A 22 15.49 1.63 7.99
C TYR A 22 16.92 1.21 7.64
N GLN A 23 17.44 0.13 8.24
CA GLN A 23 18.72 -0.45 7.82
C GLN A 23 18.66 -0.96 6.37
N SER A 24 17.56 -1.60 5.97
CA SER A 24 17.37 -2.06 4.59
C SER A 24 17.34 -0.90 3.58
N LYS A 25 16.96 0.31 4.03
CA LYS A 25 17.02 1.56 3.25
C LYS A 25 18.42 2.18 3.19
N GLY A 26 19.43 1.56 3.81
CA GLY A 26 20.83 1.96 3.75
C GLY A 26 21.33 2.79 4.94
N LEU A 27 20.51 2.96 6.00
CA LEU A 27 20.96 3.63 7.21
C LEU A 27 21.91 2.72 8.00
N SER A 28 22.88 3.34 8.69
CA SER A 28 23.66 2.63 9.70
C SER A 28 22.74 2.15 10.83
N LYS A 29 23.12 1.09 11.55
CA LYS A 29 22.32 0.57 12.67
C LYS A 29 22.00 1.66 13.71
N ASP A 30 23.00 2.44 14.14
CA ASP A 30 22.81 3.52 15.12
C ASP A 30 21.81 4.57 14.62
N THR A 31 21.90 4.95 13.34
CA THR A 31 20.98 5.91 12.74
C THR A 31 19.57 5.33 12.62
N ALA A 32 19.45 4.07 12.20
CA ALA A 32 18.17 3.40 12.04
C ALA A 32 17.44 3.24 13.37
N GLU A 33 18.15 2.87 14.44
CA GLU A 33 17.60 2.78 15.80
C GLU A 33 17.09 4.15 16.28
N ARG A 34 17.87 5.21 16.05
CA ARG A 34 17.47 6.58 16.45
C ARG A 34 16.24 7.05 15.67
N VAL A 35 16.22 6.84 14.35
CA VAL A 35 15.07 7.18 13.51
C VAL A 35 13.82 6.40 13.92
N ALA A 36 13.96 5.08 14.14
CA ALA A 36 12.85 4.25 14.59
C ALA A 36 12.30 4.73 15.93
N ALA A 37 13.17 5.03 16.91
CA ALA A 37 12.75 5.52 18.22
C ALA A 37 12.04 6.87 18.15
N GLU A 38 12.61 7.85 17.44
CA GLU A 38 12.04 9.19 17.31
C GLU A 38 10.68 9.17 16.59
N LEU A 39 10.54 8.36 15.54
CA LEU A 39 9.27 8.23 14.81
C LEU A 39 8.22 7.45 15.60
N THR A 40 8.62 6.41 16.32
CA THR A 40 7.72 5.66 17.20
C THR A 40 7.20 6.51 18.35
N GLU A 41 8.05 7.36 18.94
CA GLU A 41 7.64 8.32 19.98
C GLU A 41 6.64 9.35 19.45
N HIS A 42 6.83 9.81 18.21
CA HIS A 42 5.91 10.76 17.58
C HIS A 42 4.56 10.11 17.23
N ASP A 43 4.58 9.01 16.48
CA ASP A 43 3.41 8.20 16.14
C ASP A 43 3.84 6.82 15.62
N ALA A 44 3.86 5.83 16.51
CA ALA A 44 4.22 4.46 16.18
C ALA A 44 3.41 3.84 15.05
N LEU A 45 2.10 4.11 15.00
CA LEU A 45 1.25 3.53 13.96
C LEU A 45 1.55 4.16 12.61
N ALA A 46 1.70 5.48 12.55
CA ALA A 46 2.06 6.16 11.31
C ALA A 46 3.47 5.78 10.85
N ALA A 47 4.41 5.60 11.79
CA ALA A 47 5.78 5.19 11.49
C ALA A 47 5.79 3.83 10.77
N HIS A 48 5.12 2.81 11.34
CA HIS A 48 5.01 1.48 10.73
C HIS A 48 4.30 1.52 9.38
N LEU A 49 3.13 2.18 9.30
CA LEU A 49 2.39 2.30 8.04
C LEU A 49 3.21 3.00 6.95
N SER A 50 3.97 4.04 7.30
CA SER A 50 4.84 4.75 6.34
C SER A 50 6.03 3.90 5.88
N ALA A 51 6.61 3.12 6.79
CA ALA A 51 7.78 2.30 6.54
C ALA A 51 7.43 1.06 5.70
N GLU A 52 6.29 0.42 5.99
CA GLU A 52 5.81 -0.80 5.32
C GLU A 52 5.11 -0.55 3.99
N LEU A 53 4.23 0.45 3.92
CA LEU A 53 3.45 0.71 2.69
C LEU A 53 4.31 1.33 1.59
N ASN A 54 5.55 1.69 1.91
CA ASN A 54 6.61 2.08 0.99
C ASN A 54 6.03 2.89 -0.18
N ILE A 55 5.34 4.00 0.14
CA ILE A 55 4.77 4.88 -0.87
C ILE A 55 5.94 5.44 -1.66
N ASP A 56 6.24 4.78 -2.76
CA ASP A 56 7.16 5.25 -3.76
C ASP A 56 6.44 6.46 -4.38
N GLU A 57 6.80 7.67 -3.95
CA GLU A 57 6.24 8.91 -4.49
C GLU A 57 6.39 8.97 -6.02
N SER A 58 7.33 8.21 -6.57
CA SER A 58 7.58 8.07 -8.00
C SER A 58 6.60 7.14 -8.74
N ASP A 59 5.89 6.26 -8.02
CA ASP A 59 5.11 5.16 -8.58
C ASP A 59 3.63 5.20 -8.15
N VAL A 60 3.16 6.36 -7.66
CA VAL A 60 1.74 6.60 -7.42
C VAL A 60 1.02 6.63 -8.77
N VAL A 61 0.68 5.44 -9.27
CA VAL A 61 -0.26 5.26 -10.37
C VAL A 61 -1.54 5.92 -9.90
N SER A 62 -1.82 7.09 -10.46
CA SER A 62 -2.99 7.91 -10.12
C SER A 62 -4.21 7.00 -9.98
N PRO A 63 -4.83 6.91 -8.78
CA PRO A 63 -5.97 6.03 -8.53
C PRO A 63 -7.10 6.24 -9.54
N TRP A 64 -7.24 7.48 -10.00
CA TRP A 64 -8.14 7.87 -11.08
C TRP A 64 -7.77 7.30 -12.44
N HIS A 65 -6.49 7.27 -12.81
CA HIS A 65 -6.04 6.61 -14.04
C HIS A 65 -6.35 5.12 -14.02
N ALA A 66 -6.07 4.43 -12.92
CA ALA A 66 -6.40 3.01 -12.77
C ALA A 66 -7.92 2.75 -12.88
N ALA A 67 -8.72 3.61 -12.25
CA ALA A 67 -10.19 3.54 -12.33
C ALA A 67 -10.70 3.74 -13.76
N TYR A 68 -10.23 4.77 -14.48
CA TYR A 68 -10.65 5.04 -15.86
C TYR A 68 -10.18 3.95 -16.83
N ALA A 69 -8.95 3.47 -16.69
CA ALA A 69 -8.44 2.38 -17.51
C ALA A 69 -9.28 1.10 -17.32
N SER A 70 -9.63 0.78 -16.08
CA SER A 70 -10.48 -0.38 -15.76
C SER A 70 -11.91 -0.21 -16.29
N ALA A 71 -12.50 0.97 -16.14
CA ALA A 71 -13.83 1.27 -16.67
C ALA A 71 -13.87 1.16 -18.19
N ALA A 72 -12.84 1.67 -18.89
CA ALA A 72 -12.73 1.56 -20.34
C ALA A 72 -12.57 0.11 -20.80
N ALA A 73 -11.68 -0.66 -20.16
CA ALA A 73 -11.48 -2.07 -20.47
C ALA A 73 -12.77 -2.89 -20.26
N PHE A 74 -13.49 -2.64 -19.16
CA PHE A 74 -14.77 -3.29 -18.87
C PHE A 74 -15.84 -2.91 -19.91
N ALA A 75 -15.97 -1.62 -20.23
CA ALA A 75 -16.93 -1.15 -21.22
C ALA A 75 -16.67 -1.78 -22.60
N VAL A 76 -15.41 -1.85 -23.04
CA VAL A 76 -15.03 -2.50 -24.30
C VAL A 76 -15.30 -4.00 -24.26
N GLY A 77 -14.97 -4.68 -23.15
CA GLY A 77 -15.26 -6.11 -22.97
C GLY A 77 -16.76 -6.43 -22.99
N ALA A 78 -17.61 -5.51 -22.51
CA ALA A 78 -19.05 -5.68 -22.48
C ALA A 78 -19.73 -5.51 -23.86
N VAL A 79 -19.05 -4.96 -24.86
CA VAL A 79 -19.62 -4.70 -26.20
C VAL A 79 -20.06 -5.98 -26.90
N LEU A 80 -19.23 -7.03 -26.89
CA LEU A 80 -19.55 -8.32 -27.53
C LEU A 80 -20.78 -9.01 -26.90
N PRO A 81 -20.83 -9.20 -25.56
CA PRO A 81 -22.03 -9.72 -24.89
C PRO A 81 -23.27 -8.86 -25.11
N MET A 82 -23.13 -7.51 -25.11
CA MET A 82 -24.25 -6.62 -25.40
C MET A 82 -24.83 -6.87 -26.78
N PHE A 83 -24.00 -6.96 -27.83
CA PHE A 83 -24.49 -7.24 -29.18
C PHE A 83 -25.17 -8.60 -29.29
N ALA A 84 -24.66 -9.63 -28.60
CA ALA A 84 -25.27 -10.96 -28.58
C ALA A 84 -26.68 -10.98 -27.95
N ILE A 85 -26.96 -10.08 -27.01
CA ILE A 85 -28.28 -9.96 -26.35
C ILE A 85 -29.23 -9.06 -27.15
N LEU A 86 -28.72 -7.94 -27.68
CA LEU A 86 -29.54 -6.91 -28.34
C LEU A 86 -29.89 -7.23 -29.80
N LEU A 87 -29.10 -8.06 -30.48
CA LEU A 87 -29.42 -8.51 -31.83
C LEU A 87 -30.35 -9.73 -31.74
N PRO A 88 -31.60 -9.66 -32.24
CA PRO A 88 -32.43 -10.84 -32.35
C PRO A 88 -31.75 -11.87 -33.27
N PRO A 89 -31.93 -13.18 -33.03
CA PRO A 89 -31.46 -14.18 -33.97
C PRO A 89 -32.06 -13.88 -35.34
N ALA A 90 -31.24 -13.90 -36.38
CA ALA A 90 -31.71 -13.82 -37.75
C ALA A 90 -32.51 -15.10 -38.05
N GLY A 91 -33.81 -15.05 -37.80
CA GLY A 91 -34.78 -16.13 -37.99
C GLY A 91 -36.18 -15.58 -38.10
#